data_AF-A0A533WVP3-F1
#
_entry.id   AF-A0A533WVP3-F1
#
_cell.length_a   1.000
_cell.length_b   1.000
_cell.length_c   1.000
_cell.angle_alpha   90.00
_cell.angle_beta   90.00
_cell.angle_gamma   90.00
#
_symmetry.space_group_name_H-M   'P 1'
#
loop_
_entity.id
_entity.type
_entity.pdbx_description
1 polymer ?
#
loop_
_entity_poly.entity_id
_entity_poly.type
_entity_poly.pdbx_seq_one_letter_code
_entity_poly.pdbx_strand_id
1 'polypeptide(L)'
;MSEEHQRLEQTASAIEDLLYIGAIRLGDNQEKALLSPQFSLVVSNMMTSMKIKENAGSSDIMKLMYYSLLVYMNEHLKMPKSFVIALGNDLEKNRDNMESGELVTTYVAVLTEIWTQNRLQSEK
;
A
#
# COMPACT_ATOMS: atom_id res chain seq x y z
N MET A 1 20.22 18.89 -3.88
CA MET A 1 18.84 18.39 -4.04
C MET A 1 18.05 18.90 -2.85
N SER A 2 16.88 19.52 -3.04
CA SER A 2 16.03 19.88 -1.90
C SER A 2 15.35 18.62 -1.35
N GLU A 3 15.03 18.60 -0.05
CA GLU A 3 14.31 17.49 0.59
C GLU A 3 12.97 17.20 -0.09
N GLU A 4 12.30 18.23 -0.61
CA GLU A 4 11.06 18.14 -1.36
C GLU A 4 11.23 17.36 -2.67
N HIS A 5 12.33 17.62 -3.39
CA HIS A 5 12.61 16.93 -4.65
C HIS A 5 12.92 15.45 -4.42
N GLN A 6 13.67 15.13 -3.36
CA GLN A 6 13.96 13.75 -2.97
C GLN A 6 12.68 12.97 -2.59
N ARG A 7 11.78 13.58 -1.83
CA ARG A 7 10.48 12.96 -1.49
C ARG A 7 9.62 12.72 -2.72
N LEU A 8 9.64 13.63 -3.69
CA LEU A 8 8.93 13.50 -4.94
C LEU A 8 9.48 12.33 -5.77
N GLU A 9 10.79 12.19 -5.87
CA GLU A 9 11.45 11.05 -6.55
C GLU A 9 11.10 9.71 -5.86
N GLN A 10 11.17 9.66 -4.53
CA GLN A 10 10.79 8.46 -3.76
C GLN A 10 9.33 8.06 -4.00
N THR A 11 8.43 9.05 -4.03
CA THR A 11 7.00 8.81 -4.27
C THR A 11 6.76 8.32 -5.71
N ALA A 12 7.44 8.93 -6.69
CA ALA A 12 7.35 8.50 -8.09
C ALA A 12 7.86 7.06 -8.28
N SER A 13 9.03 6.75 -7.72
CA SER A 13 9.57 5.38 -7.71
C SER A 13 8.59 4.39 -7.07
N ALA A 14 7.96 4.77 -5.95
CA ALA A 14 6.98 3.92 -5.30
C ALA A 14 5.73 3.68 -6.15
N ILE A 15 5.26 4.68 -6.89
CA ILE A 15 4.14 4.52 -7.82
C ILE A 15 4.53 3.58 -8.96
N GLU A 16 5.73 3.71 -9.52
CA GLU A 16 6.24 2.82 -10.57
C GLU A 16 6.30 1.37 -10.10
N ASP A 17 6.86 1.12 -8.91
CA ASP A 17 6.92 -0.21 -8.32
C ASP A 17 5.52 -0.79 -8.11
N LEU A 18 4.59 -0.01 -7.56
CA LEU A 18 3.21 -0.43 -7.29
C LEU A 18 2.44 -0.74 -8.59
N LEU A 19 2.71 0.00 -9.67
CA LEU A 19 2.18 -0.29 -11.01
C LEU A 19 2.80 -1.58 -11.55
N TYR A 20 4.11 -1.75 -11.43
CA TYR A 20 4.85 -2.91 -11.92
C TYR A 20 4.38 -4.21 -11.26
N ILE A 21 4.19 -4.19 -9.94
CA ILE A 21 3.68 -5.36 -9.20
C ILE A 21 2.17 -5.55 -9.35
N GLY A 22 1.46 -4.63 -10.02
CA GLY A 22 0.02 -4.71 -10.26
C GLY A 22 -0.86 -4.45 -9.04
N ALA A 23 -0.33 -3.81 -7.99
CA ALA A 23 -1.11 -3.42 -6.82
C ALA A 23 -2.03 -2.22 -7.12
N ILE A 24 -1.60 -1.35 -8.04
CA ILE A 24 -2.39 -0.23 -8.55
C ILE A 24 -2.49 -0.29 -10.07
N ARG A 25 -3.41 0.49 -10.62
CA ARG A 25 -3.58 0.71 -12.07
C ARG A 25 -3.87 2.18 -12.32
N LEU A 26 -3.63 2.63 -13.55
CA LEU A 26 -4.12 3.93 -13.99
C LEU A 26 -5.63 3.85 -14.32
N GLY A 27 -6.36 4.90 -13.98
CA GLY A 27 -7.76 5.07 -14.35
C GLY A 27 -7.92 5.31 -15.86
N ASP A 28 -9.17 5.36 -16.33
CA ASP A 28 -9.49 5.37 -17.76
C ASP A 28 -8.94 6.61 -18.50
N ASN A 29 -8.78 7.73 -17.80
CA ASN A 29 -8.16 8.95 -18.31
C ASN A 29 -6.64 9.03 -18.03
N GLN A 30 -6.04 8.01 -17.41
CA GLN A 30 -4.63 7.94 -16.98
C GLN A 30 -4.16 9.06 -16.03
N GLU A 31 -5.04 9.96 -15.61
CA GLU A 31 -4.72 11.06 -14.70
C GLU A 31 -4.72 10.64 -13.23
N LYS A 32 -5.22 9.44 -12.91
CA LYS A 32 -5.42 8.97 -11.54
C LYS A 32 -4.95 7.54 -11.37
N ALA A 33 -4.35 7.25 -10.22
CA ALA A 33 -4.09 5.90 -9.79
C ALA A 33 -5.29 5.34 -9.01
N LEU A 34 -5.64 4.09 -9.30
CA LEU A 34 -6.67 3.32 -8.61
C LEU A 34 -6.04 2.06 -8.05
N LEU A 35 -6.59 1.54 -6.95
CA LEU A 35 -6.24 0.18 -6.55
C LEU A 35 -6.62 -0.81 -7.66
N SER A 36 -5.77 -1.80 -7.93
CA SER A 36 -6.11 -2.84 -8.89
C SER A 36 -7.26 -3.70 -8.36
N PRO A 37 -8.06 -4.35 -9.22
CA PRO A 37 -9.15 -5.21 -8.77
C PRO A 37 -8.68 -6.31 -7.80
N GLN A 38 -7.50 -6.88 -8.04
CA GLN A 38 -6.90 -7.90 -7.18
C GLN A 38 -6.52 -7.31 -5.81
N PHE A 39 -5.85 -6.16 -5.80
CA PHE A 39 -5.48 -5.52 -4.54
C PHE A 39 -6.71 -5.04 -3.76
N SER A 40 -7.72 -4.49 -4.43
CA SER A 40 -8.99 -4.10 -3.81
C SER A 40 -9.71 -5.28 -3.14
N LEU A 41 -9.66 -6.48 -3.72
CA LEU A 41 -10.21 -7.68 -3.11
C LEU A 41 -9.49 -8.02 -1.80
N VAL A 42 -8.14 -7.99 -1.80
CA VAL A 42 -7.34 -8.20 -0.60
C VAL A 42 -7.67 -7.17 0.48
N VAL A 43 -7.74 -5.89 0.12
CA VAL A 43 -8.12 -4.81 1.04
C VAL A 43 -9.52 -5.04 1.62
N SER A 44 -10.50 -5.44 0.81
CA SER A 44 -11.86 -5.74 1.27
C SER A 44 -11.90 -6.90 2.29
N ASN A 45 -11.16 -7.97 2.01
CA ASN A 45 -11.02 -9.10 2.92
C ASN A 45 -10.35 -8.68 4.24
N MET A 46 -9.31 -7.84 4.16
CA MET A 46 -8.60 -7.33 5.33
C MET A 46 -9.45 -6.39 6.17
N MET A 47 -10.25 -5.51 5.55
CA MET A 47 -11.21 -4.66 6.29
C MET A 47 -12.17 -5.52 7.11
N THR A 48 -12.70 -6.58 6.52
CA THR A 48 -13.60 -7.54 7.18
C THR A 48 -12.89 -8.24 8.34
N SER A 49 -11.68 -8.76 8.11
CA SER A 49 -10.89 -9.47 9.12
C SER A 49 -10.50 -8.58 10.30
N MET A 50 -10.11 -7.33 10.03
CA MET A 50 -9.69 -6.36 11.05
C MET A 50 -10.85 -5.61 11.70
N LYS A 51 -12.09 -5.84 11.24
CA LYS A 51 -13.30 -5.12 11.68
C LYS A 51 -13.16 -3.59 11.54
N ILE A 52 -12.45 -3.16 10.50
CA ILE A 52 -12.24 -1.74 10.20
C ILE A 52 -13.53 -1.18 9.64
N LYS A 53 -14.03 -0.12 10.26
CA LYS A 53 -15.24 0.58 9.81
C LYS A 53 -14.91 1.49 8.63
N GLU A 54 -15.93 1.83 7.86
CA GLU A 54 -15.78 2.73 6.73
C GLU A 54 -15.19 4.09 7.13
N ASN A 55 -15.48 4.62 8.32
CA ASN A 55 -14.96 5.90 8.80
C ASN A 55 -13.70 5.78 9.68
N ALA A 56 -12.90 4.72 9.48
CA ALA A 56 -11.70 4.50 10.28
C ALA A 56 -10.66 5.61 10.10
N GLY A 57 -9.90 5.88 11.17
CA GLY A 57 -8.87 6.92 11.16
C GLY A 57 -7.69 6.57 10.25
N SER A 58 -6.87 7.58 9.92
CA SER A 58 -5.71 7.39 9.03
C SER A 58 -4.74 6.30 9.50
N SER A 59 -4.54 6.15 10.81
CA SER A 59 -3.71 5.09 11.41
C SER A 59 -4.24 3.69 11.12
N ASP A 60 -5.56 3.52 11.16
CA ASP A 60 -6.20 2.22 10.87
C ASP A 60 -6.13 1.90 9.38
N ILE A 61 -6.27 2.91 8.52
CA ILE A 61 -6.11 2.75 7.06
C ILE A 61 -4.66 2.42 6.70
N MET A 62 -3.67 3.07 7.32
CA MET A 62 -2.26 2.71 7.10
C MET A 62 -1.98 1.27 7.50
N LYS A 63 -2.49 0.81 8.66
CA LYS A 63 -2.37 -0.59 9.08
C LYS A 63 -3.06 -1.54 8.09
N LEU A 64 -4.27 -1.17 7.63
CA LEU A 64 -4.99 -1.93 6.61
C LEU A 64 -4.15 -2.09 5.34
N MET A 65 -3.59 -1.00 4.83
CA MET A 65 -2.77 -1.02 3.61
C MET A 65 -1.48 -1.82 3.80
N TYR A 66 -0.83 -1.70 4.96
CA TYR A 66 0.35 -2.48 5.32
C TYR A 66 0.07 -3.98 5.27
N TYR A 67 -0.94 -4.47 5.99
CA TYR A 67 -1.26 -5.90 5.99
C TYR A 67 -1.78 -6.37 4.63
N SER A 68 -2.55 -5.54 3.92
CA SER A 68 -3.02 -5.87 2.58
C SER A 68 -1.86 -6.03 1.59
N LEU A 69 -0.82 -5.20 1.69
CA LEU A 69 0.38 -5.33 0.88
C LEU A 69 1.12 -6.64 1.15
N LEU A 70 1.32 -7.01 2.41
CA LEU A 70 1.95 -8.28 2.77
C LEU A 70 1.15 -9.49 2.26
N VAL A 71 -0.18 -9.46 2.42
CA VAL A 71 -1.06 -10.53 1.89
C VAL A 71 -1.00 -10.58 0.37
N TYR A 72 -1.04 -9.43 -0.30
CA TYR A 72 -0.95 -9.34 -1.76
C TYR A 72 0.37 -9.91 -2.29
N MET A 73 1.49 -9.59 -1.63
CA MET A 73 2.79 -10.18 -1.95
C MET A 73 2.79 -11.71 -1.87
N ASN A 74 2.14 -12.28 -0.85
CA ASN A 74 2.04 -13.73 -0.71
C ASN A 74 1.14 -14.36 -1.78
N GLU A 75 -0.07 -13.82 -1.97
CA GLU A 75 -1.11 -14.43 -2.79
C GLU A 75 -0.93 -14.16 -4.29
N HIS A 76 -0.50 -12.96 -4.66
CA HIS A 76 -0.45 -12.51 -6.05
C HIS A 76 0.96 -12.49 -6.63
N LEU A 77 1.97 -12.10 -5.84
CA LEU A 77 3.37 -12.18 -6.27
C LEU A 77 3.99 -13.56 -6.00
N LYS A 78 3.20 -14.49 -5.42
CA LYS A 78 3.60 -15.86 -5.09
C LYS A 78 4.85 -15.95 -4.21
N MET A 79 5.09 -14.92 -3.39
CA MET A 79 6.20 -14.97 -2.44
C MET A 79 5.93 -16.04 -1.37
N PRO A 80 6.93 -16.82 -0.95
CA PRO A 80 6.74 -17.85 0.07
C PRO A 80 6.16 -17.24 1.36
N LYS A 81 5.12 -17.86 1.93
CA LYS A 81 4.45 -17.36 3.12
C LYS A 81 5.41 -17.16 4.30
N SER A 82 6.36 -18.08 4.47
CA SER A 82 7.40 -17.98 5.50
C SER A 82 8.27 -16.73 5.34
N PHE A 83 8.58 -16.37 4.09
CA PHE A 83 9.36 -15.16 3.78
C PHE A 83 8.56 -13.90 4.10
N VAL A 84 7.28 -13.84 3.69
CA VAL A 84 6.41 -12.68 3.98
C VAL A 84 6.21 -12.49 5.48
N ILE A 85 6.06 -13.58 6.24
CA ILE A 85 5.97 -13.53 7.71
C ILE A 85 7.28 -13.03 8.32
N ALA A 86 8.43 -13.53 7.86
CA ALA A 86 9.73 -13.08 8.35
C ALA A 86 9.94 -11.59 8.07
N LEU A 87 9.64 -11.14 6.85
CA LEU A 87 9.67 -9.73 6.46
C LEU A 87 8.76 -8.88 7.34
N GLY A 88 7.50 -9.29 7.54
CA GLY A 88 6.57 -8.58 8.42
C GLY A 88 7.08 -8.45 9.86
N ASN A 89 7.64 -9.53 10.41
CA ASN A 89 8.23 -9.53 11.76
C ASN A 89 9.46 -8.62 11.87
N ASP A 90 10.31 -8.60 10.84
CA ASP A 90 11.49 -7.76 10.81
C ASP A 90 11.11 -6.29 10.69
N LEU A 91 10.11 -5.98 9.85
CA LEU A 91 9.55 -4.64 9.73
C LEU A 91 8.96 -4.16 11.06
N GLU A 92 8.19 -4.97 11.78
CA GLU A 92 7.63 -4.55 13.08
C GLU A 92 8.69 -4.16 14.12
N LYS A 93 9.88 -4.77 14.06
CA LYS A 93 10.94 -4.58 15.06
C LYS A 93 12.01 -3.59 14.63
N ASN A 94 12.32 -3.55 13.33
CA ASN A 94 13.52 -2.93 12.79
C ASN A 94 13.23 -1.99 11.61
N ARG A 95 11.96 -1.62 11.35
CA ARG A 95 11.55 -0.78 10.21
C ARG A 95 12.49 0.40 9.95
N ASP A 96 12.77 1.18 10.98
CA ASP A 96 13.50 2.44 10.85
C ASP A 96 15.02 2.23 10.61
N ASN A 97 15.49 0.99 10.74
CA ASN A 97 16.89 0.58 10.53
C ASN A 97 17.08 -0.24 9.23
N MET A 98 16.02 -0.42 8.43
CA MET A 98 16.04 -1.26 7.23
C MET A 98 15.60 -0.44 6.01
N GLU A 99 16.36 -0.55 4.91
CA GLU A 99 15.99 0.03 3.61
C GLU A 99 14.62 -0.49 3.14
N SER A 100 14.36 -1.79 3.32
CA SER A 100 13.05 -2.37 3.04
C SER A 100 11.93 -1.78 3.91
N GLY A 101 12.27 -1.28 5.10
CA GLY A 101 11.34 -0.59 5.98
C GLY A 101 10.94 0.78 5.44
N GLU A 102 11.89 1.54 4.91
CA GLU A 102 11.63 2.80 4.21
C GLU A 102 10.78 2.57 2.94
N LEU A 103 11.13 1.58 2.13
CA LEU A 103 10.40 1.22 0.91
C LEU A 103 8.94 0.84 1.21
N VAL A 104 8.73 -0.13 2.12
CA VAL A 104 7.38 -0.60 2.46
C VAL A 104 6.55 0.53 3.08
N THR A 105 7.16 1.39 3.91
CA THR A 105 6.46 2.57 4.46
C THR A 105 6.01 3.51 3.36
N THR A 106 6.86 3.76 2.37
CA THR A 106 6.55 4.63 1.23
C THR A 106 5.42 4.03 0.38
N TYR A 107 5.47 2.72 0.09
CA TYR A 107 4.40 2.03 -0.62
C TYR A 107 3.06 2.13 0.12
N VAL A 108 3.06 1.89 1.43
CA VAL A 108 1.85 1.99 2.28
C VAL A 108 1.29 3.41 2.31
N ALA A 109 2.16 4.43 2.35
CA ALA A 109 1.72 5.82 2.28
C ALA A 109 1.03 6.13 0.95
N VAL A 110 1.62 5.72 -0.19
CA VAL A 110 1.02 5.89 -1.52
C VAL A 110 -0.34 5.17 -1.62
N LEU A 111 -0.41 3.91 -1.18
CA LEU A 111 -1.67 3.15 -1.19
C LEU A 111 -2.76 3.77 -0.31
N THR A 112 -2.37 4.32 0.85
CA THR A 112 -3.29 5.03 1.76
C THR A 112 -3.83 6.30 1.13
N GLU A 113 -2.99 7.05 0.43
CA GLU A 113 -3.39 8.27 -0.27
C GLU A 113 -4.35 7.95 -1.42
N ILE A 114 -4.01 6.96 -2.26
CA ILE A 114 -4.89 6.49 -3.34
C ILE A 114 -6.25 6.05 -2.80
N TRP A 115 -6.27 5.28 -1.71
CA TRP A 115 -7.52 4.87 -1.05
C TRP A 115 -8.35 6.08 -0.61
N THR A 116 -7.72 7.03 0.07
CA THR A 116 -8.40 8.22 0.62
C THR A 116 -9.00 9.07 -0.50
N GLN A 117 -8.23 9.33 -1.57
CA GLN A 117 -8.70 10.11 -2.71
C GLN A 117 -9.88 9.45 -3.44
N ASN A 118 -9.83 8.12 -3.61
CA ASN A 118 -10.90 7.38 -4.30
C ASN A 118 -12.21 7.36 -3.50
N ARG A 119 -12.12 7.33 -2.18
CA ARG A 119 -13.30 7.38 -1.30
C ARG A 119 -13.96 8.74 -1.28
N LEU A 120 -13.19 9.82 -1.16
CA LEU A 120 -13.72 11.19 -1.17
C LEU A 120 -14.48 11.53 -2.47
N GLN A 121 -14.22 10.80 -3.55
CA GLN A 121 -14.92 10.98 -4.83
C GLN A 121 -16.18 10.10 -4.96
N SER A 122 -16.25 8.98 -4.23
CA SER A 122 -17.44 8.13 -4.22
C SER A 122 -18.59 8.73 -3.37
N GLU A 123 -18.26 9.70 -2.51
CA GLU A 123 -19.20 10.44 -1.65
C GLU A 123 -19.70 11.77 -2.30
N LYS A 124 -19.31 12.05 -3.56
CA LYS A 124 -19.78 13.21 -4.35
C LYS A 124 -20.71 12.76 -5.47
#